data_AF-A0A3B8Q282-F1
#
_entry.id   AF-A0A3B8Q282-F1
#
_cell.length_a   1.000
_cell.length_b   1.000
_cell.length_c   1.000
_cell.angle_alpha   90.00
_cell.angle_beta   90.00
_cell.angle_gamma   90.00
#
_symmetry.space_group_name_H-M   'P 1'
#
loop_
_entity.id
_entity.type
_entity.pdbx_description
1 polymer ?
#
loop_
_entity_poly.entity_id
_entity_poly.type
_entity_poly.pdbx_seq_one_letter_code
_entity_poly.pdbx_strand_id
1 'polypeptide(L)'
;MLTSMRLLPGLLRAACLILLFASPSHAQETDVKISKEQLEALQQKAAEVERLQEQLNQAQRELQALKATNAVAVPVVRDSDNRVVPLPLAVLQAMTNQPPTPPLVQIPPVTPDTVINVQDLLTYFETDPAAANARFKNQTFSIRGIATDFRKPMFLSTYDVNFRLPGHELHVYCLFRPPDEFNRVYISRSGEEIIGHTYNAKTVFARAGAELTIRGYCEGVKDKAVRMGGCQYLVSPSSLSVLPSPK
;
A
#
# COMPACT_ATOMS: atom_id res chain seq x y z
N MET A 1 -29.58 22.31 -43.95
CA MET A 1 -29.96 22.48 -42.52
C MET A 1 -28.67 22.44 -41.71
N LEU A 2 -27.89 23.53 -41.66
CA LEU A 2 -27.96 24.65 -40.72
C LEU A 2 -27.81 24.24 -39.24
N THR A 3 -26.59 24.47 -38.74
CA THR A 3 -26.24 25.12 -37.45
C THR A 3 -26.68 24.48 -36.14
N SER A 4 -25.70 24.09 -35.30
CA SER A 4 -25.37 24.89 -34.11
C SER A 4 -24.11 24.38 -33.39
N MET A 5 -23.01 25.13 -33.53
CA MET A 5 -21.89 25.15 -32.60
C MET A 5 -22.33 25.81 -31.28
N ARG A 6 -21.97 25.24 -30.14
CA ARG A 6 -21.90 25.97 -28.86
C ARG A 6 -20.53 25.77 -28.24
N LEU A 7 -19.64 26.73 -28.51
CA LEU A 7 -18.51 27.07 -27.65
C LEU A 7 -19.05 27.63 -26.33
N LEU A 8 -18.48 27.21 -25.20
CA LEU A 8 -18.65 27.88 -23.92
C LEU A 8 -17.27 28.23 -23.35
N PRO A 9 -16.96 29.53 -23.18
CA PRO A 9 -15.68 30.03 -22.69
C PRO A 9 -15.71 30.09 -21.15
N GLY A 10 -14.80 29.34 -20.51
CA GLY A 10 -14.65 29.32 -19.05
C GLY A 10 -13.20 29.56 -18.63
N LEU A 11 -12.52 30.49 -19.29
CA LEU A 11 -11.10 30.79 -19.14
C LEU A 11 -10.93 32.25 -18.68
N LEU A 12 -11.42 32.57 -17.47
CA LEU A 12 -11.22 33.90 -16.87
C LEU A 12 -11.52 33.88 -15.36
N ARG A 13 -10.58 33.34 -14.57
CA ARG A 13 -10.48 33.60 -13.12
C ARG A 13 -9.06 33.38 -12.58
N ALA A 14 -8.06 33.59 -13.44
CA ALA A 14 -6.69 33.85 -13.05
C ALA A 14 -6.47 35.36 -13.13
N ALA A 15 -6.53 36.05 -11.97
CA ALA A 15 -6.00 37.41 -11.69
C ALA A 15 -6.86 38.09 -10.62
N CYS A 16 -6.56 37.87 -9.34
CA CYS A 16 -6.80 38.85 -8.25
C CYS A 16 -6.48 38.23 -6.87
N LEU A 17 -5.19 38.07 -6.55
CA LEU A 17 -4.67 38.15 -5.17
C LEU A 17 -3.12 38.06 -5.16
N ILE A 18 -2.49 38.84 -6.04
CA ILE A 18 -1.11 39.32 -5.83
C ILE A 18 -1.30 40.75 -5.34
N LEU A 19 -1.27 40.97 -4.03
CA LEU A 19 -1.02 42.27 -3.41
C LEU A 19 -0.92 42.08 -1.88
N LEU A 20 0.16 42.63 -1.32
CA LEU A 20 0.32 43.04 0.08
C LEU A 20 0.85 42.00 1.09
N PHE A 21 2.13 41.63 0.96
CA PHE A 21 3.02 41.51 2.13
C PHE A 21 4.45 41.94 1.75
N ALA A 22 4.61 43.23 1.45
CA ALA A 22 5.92 43.88 1.50
C ALA A 22 6.12 44.37 2.94
N SER A 23 6.74 43.53 3.77
CA SER A 23 7.15 43.93 5.12
C SER A 23 8.40 44.81 5.02
N PRO A 24 8.44 45.98 5.68
CA PRO A 24 9.63 46.82 5.72
C PRO A 24 10.72 46.14 6.55
N SER A 25 11.85 45.85 5.92
CA SER A 25 13.10 45.47 6.59
C SER A 25 13.53 46.61 7.51
N HIS A 26 13.28 46.48 8.81
CA HIS A 26 13.94 47.27 9.84
C HIS A 26 15.41 46.83 9.90
N ALA A 27 16.27 47.52 9.14
CA ALA A 27 17.72 47.49 9.37
C ALA A 27 18.02 48.36 10.59
N GLN A 28 17.87 47.79 11.77
CA GLN A 28 18.31 48.40 13.02
C GLN A 28 19.81 48.09 13.15
N GLU A 29 20.66 49.04 12.74
CA GLU A 29 22.10 49.04 13.01
C GLU A 29 22.30 49.23 14.52
N THR A 30 22.12 48.15 15.27
CA THR A 30 22.61 48.06 16.65
C THR A 30 24.10 47.77 16.57
N ASP A 31 24.92 48.77 16.90
CA ASP A 31 26.33 48.59 17.25
C ASP A 31 26.39 47.75 18.54
N VAL A 32 26.25 46.43 18.37
CA VAL A 32 26.31 45.47 19.47
C VAL A 32 27.78 45.31 19.82
N LYS A 33 28.20 45.97 20.91
CA LYS A 33 29.44 45.63 21.62
C LYS A 33 29.31 44.20 22.16
N ILE A 34 29.59 43.21 21.31
CA ILE A 34 29.67 41.80 21.67
C ILE A 34 30.74 41.69 22.75
N SER A 35 30.35 41.32 23.96
CA SER A 35 31.31 41.09 25.04
C SER A 35 32.23 39.93 24.65
N LYS A 36 33.49 39.97 25.07
CA LYS A 36 34.49 38.94 24.74
C LYS A 36 33.99 37.51 25.05
N GLU A 37 33.21 37.36 26.12
CA GLU A 37 32.57 36.10 26.52
C GLU A 37 31.56 35.57 25.48
N GLN A 38 30.78 36.45 24.84
CA GLN A 38 29.85 36.05 23.79
C GLN A 38 30.57 35.59 22.52
N LEU A 39 31.72 36.20 22.20
CA LEU A 39 32.55 35.79 21.07
C LEU A 39 33.11 34.37 21.28
N GLU A 40 33.63 34.08 22.48
CA GLU A 40 34.15 32.76 22.85
C GLU A 40 33.04 31.70 22.87
N ALA A 41 31.85 32.03 23.38
CA ALA A 41 30.70 31.13 23.36
C ALA A 41 30.20 30.81 21.94
N LEU A 42 30.24 31.78 21.02
CA LEU A 42 29.89 31.56 19.61
C LEU A 42 30.92 30.70 18.89
N GLN A 43 32.21 30.89 19.19
CA GLN A 43 33.28 30.04 18.63
C GLN A 43 33.15 28.58 19.09
N GLN A 44 32.84 28.34 20.37
CA GLN A 44 32.60 26.98 20.87
C GLN A 44 31.41 26.31 20.19
N LYS A 45 30.30 27.04 20.01
CA LYS A 45 29.12 26.51 19.30
C LYS A 45 29.40 26.25 17.83
N ALA A 46 30.17 27.10 17.17
CA ALA A 46 30.56 26.88 15.78
C ALA A 46 31.38 25.60 15.63
N ALA A 47 32.34 25.35 16.54
CA ALA A 47 33.13 24.13 16.55
C ALA A 47 32.29 22.87 16.83
N GLU A 48 31.28 22.96 17.70
CA GLU A 48 30.36 21.85 17.98
C GLU A 48 29.46 21.52 16.78
N VAL A 49 28.95 22.55 16.09
CA VAL A 49 28.15 22.38 14.87
C VAL A 49 28.97 21.71 13.76
N GLU A 50 30.22 22.13 13.56
CA GLU A 50 31.11 21.51 12.58
C GLU A 50 31.34 20.03 12.88
N ARG A 51 31.61 19.69 14.15
CA ARG A 51 31.75 18.29 14.58
C ARG A 51 30.49 17.45 14.34
N LEU A 52 29.31 17.98 14.67
CA LEU A 52 28.04 17.28 14.46
C LEU A 52 27.76 17.09 12.96
N GLN A 53 28.14 18.05 12.13
CA GLN A 53 27.95 17.97 10.68
C GLN A 53 28.87 16.93 10.04
N GLU A 54 30.10 16.80 10.51
CA GLU A 54 31.00 15.71 10.12
C GLU A 54 30.44 14.34 10.52
N GLN A 55 29.92 14.21 11.75
CA GLN A 55 29.30 12.96 12.22
C GLN A 55 28.08 12.56 11.39
N LEU A 56 27.21 13.52 11.03
CA LEU A 56 26.06 13.26 10.17
C LEU A 56 26.49 12.81 8.77
N ASN A 57 27.48 13.48 8.18
CA ASN A 57 28.01 13.11 6.88
C ASN A 57 28.64 11.72 6.90
N GLN A 58 29.37 11.36 7.96
CA GLN A 58 29.95 10.04 8.12
C GLN A 58 28.86 8.96 8.27
N ALA A 59 27.86 9.18 9.12
CA ALA A 59 26.74 8.25 9.29
C ALA A 59 25.94 8.07 7.98
N GLN A 60 25.75 9.14 7.20
CA GLN A 60 25.11 9.04 5.88
C GLN A 60 25.92 8.20 4.90
N ARG A 61 27.26 8.34 4.87
CA ARG A 61 28.12 7.50 4.04
C ARG A 61 28.09 6.05 4.45
N GLU A 62 28.10 5.76 5.75
CA GLU A 62 27.98 4.40 6.27
C GLU A 62 26.62 3.78 5.90
N LEU A 63 25.52 4.54 6.01
CA LEU A 63 24.21 4.08 5.55
C LEU A 63 24.18 3.85 4.03
N GLN A 64 24.83 4.69 3.23
CA GLN A 64 24.93 4.47 1.78
C GLN A 64 25.78 3.25 1.44
N ALA A 65 26.89 3.03 2.14
CA ALA A 65 27.74 1.86 1.98
C ALA A 65 26.98 0.57 2.35
N LEU A 66 26.28 0.55 3.49
CA LEU A 66 25.44 -0.56 3.90
C LEU A 66 24.30 -0.85 2.91
N LYS A 67 23.73 0.19 2.28
CA LYS A 67 22.75 0.03 1.20
C LYS A 67 23.36 -0.54 -0.08
N ALA A 68 24.59 -0.15 -0.42
CA ALA A 68 25.28 -0.67 -1.60
C ALA A 68 25.73 -2.12 -1.43
N THR A 69 26.23 -2.50 -0.25
CA THR A 69 26.66 -3.88 0.05
C THR A 69 25.48 -4.83 0.24
N ASN A 70 24.33 -4.34 0.73
CA ASN A 70 23.08 -5.11 0.81
C ASN A 70 22.17 -4.95 -0.42
N ALA A 71 22.71 -4.52 -1.56
CA ALA A 71 22.00 -4.51 -2.83
C ALA A 71 21.83 -5.93 -3.40
N VAL A 72 21.28 -6.85 -2.59
CA VAL A 72 20.47 -7.94 -3.11
C VAL A 72 19.26 -7.24 -3.73
N ALA A 73 19.10 -7.37 -5.04
CA ALA A 73 18.03 -6.74 -5.80
C ALA A 73 16.69 -6.94 -5.08
N VAL A 74 16.18 -5.88 -4.43
CA VAL A 74 14.87 -5.90 -3.80
C VAL A 74 13.89 -6.19 -4.94
N PRO A 75 13.16 -7.31 -4.92
CA PRO A 75 12.24 -7.60 -6.00
C PRO A 75 11.14 -6.56 -5.94
N VAL A 76 11.07 -5.80 -7.03
CA VAL A 76 10.10 -4.75 -7.22
C VAL A 76 8.85 -5.39 -7.80
N VAL A 77 7.74 -5.34 -7.07
CA VAL A 77 6.42 -5.59 -7.65
C VAL A 77 5.88 -4.26 -8.15
N ARG A 78 5.40 -4.28 -9.39
CA ARG A 78 4.69 -3.15 -9.99
C ARG A 78 3.21 -3.26 -9.59
N ASP A 79 2.72 -2.22 -8.92
CA ASP A 79 1.29 -2.00 -8.76
C ASP A 79 0.66 -1.78 -10.16
N SER A 80 -0.65 -1.92 -10.25
CA SER A 80 -1.49 -1.63 -11.42
C SER A 80 -1.32 -0.20 -11.96
N ASP A 81 -0.83 0.76 -11.17
CA ASP A 81 -0.44 2.11 -11.62
C ASP A 81 1.02 2.16 -12.12
N ASN A 82 1.63 0.99 -12.34
CA ASN A 82 3.02 0.81 -12.70
C ASN A 82 4.02 1.43 -11.69
N ARG A 83 3.55 1.72 -10.46
CA ARG A 83 4.39 2.22 -9.37
C ARG A 83 5.18 1.07 -8.78
N VAL A 84 6.45 1.34 -8.52
CA VAL A 84 7.36 0.43 -7.82
C VAL A 84 7.07 0.55 -6.34
N VAL A 85 6.40 -0.46 -5.77
CA VAL A 85 6.22 -0.57 -4.32
C VAL A 85 7.33 -1.46 -3.78
N PRO A 86 8.23 -0.96 -2.91
CA PRO A 86 9.23 -1.81 -2.28
C PRO A 86 8.52 -2.80 -1.36
N LEU A 87 8.58 -4.10 -1.66
CA LEU A 87 8.16 -5.10 -0.68
C LEU A 87 9.28 -5.28 0.35
N PRO A 88 8.95 -5.32 1.65
CA PRO A 88 9.92 -5.71 2.67
C PRO A 88 10.51 -7.09 2.37
N LEU A 89 11.82 -7.28 2.57
CA LEU A 89 12.49 -8.56 2.28
C LEU A 89 11.86 -9.74 3.02
N ALA A 90 11.38 -9.52 4.24
CA ALA A 90 10.68 -10.55 5.02
C ALA A 90 9.38 -11.03 4.34
N VAL A 91 8.65 -10.12 3.68
CA VAL A 91 7.43 -10.43 2.94
C VAL A 91 7.78 -11.27 1.72
N LEU A 92 8.86 -10.92 1.03
CA LEU A 92 9.33 -11.70 -0.11
C LEU A 92 9.76 -13.12 0.28
N GLN A 93 10.52 -13.26 1.37
CA GLN A 93 10.92 -14.56 1.89
C GLN A 93 9.72 -15.42 2.28
N ALA A 94 8.67 -14.81 2.85
CA ALA A 94 7.42 -15.51 3.15
C ALA A 94 6.72 -16.03 1.88
N MET A 95 6.81 -15.31 0.77
CA MET A 95 6.25 -15.73 -0.53
C MET A 95 7.08 -16.84 -1.20
N THR A 96 8.40 -16.89 -0.98
CA THR A 96 9.28 -17.86 -1.66
C THR A 96 9.51 -19.16 -0.89
N ASN A 97 9.34 -19.16 0.44
CA ASN A 97 9.66 -20.31 1.29
C ASN A 97 8.49 -21.31 1.46
N GLN A 98 7.48 -21.25 0.58
CA GLN A 98 6.33 -22.14 0.67
C GLN A 98 6.65 -23.56 0.17
N PRO A 99 6.02 -24.61 0.75
CA PRO A 99 6.10 -25.97 0.23
C PRO A 99 5.65 -26.06 -1.22
N PRO A 100 6.16 -27.03 -2.00
CA PRO A 100 5.77 -27.20 -3.40
C PRO A 100 4.25 -27.41 -3.54
N THR A 101 3.64 -26.72 -4.50
CA THR A 101 2.21 -26.78 -4.79
C THR A 101 1.77 -28.21 -5.14
N PRO A 102 0.81 -28.80 -4.40
CA PRO A 102 0.32 -30.15 -4.69
C PRO A 102 -0.34 -30.23 -6.06
N PRO A 103 -0.27 -31.35 -6.80
CA PRO A 103 -0.93 -31.47 -8.10
C PRO A 103 -2.47 -31.43 -7.96
N LEU A 104 -3.15 -30.80 -8.93
CA LEU A 104 -4.61 -30.59 -8.95
C LEU A 104 -5.45 -31.85 -8.68
N VAL A 105 -4.95 -33.02 -9.07
CA VAL A 105 -5.67 -34.31 -8.96
C VAL A 105 -5.74 -34.81 -7.51
N GLN A 106 -4.81 -34.41 -6.65
CA GLN A 106 -4.72 -34.90 -5.26
C GLN A 106 -5.44 -34.01 -4.24
N ILE A 107 -5.95 -32.85 -4.67
CA ILE A 107 -6.58 -31.89 -3.78
C ILE A 107 -8.00 -32.38 -3.42
N PRO A 108 -8.44 -32.29 -2.16
CA PRO A 108 -9.83 -32.53 -1.78
C PRO A 108 -10.81 -31.58 -2.47
N PRO A 109 -12.08 -31.98 -2.73
CA PRO A 109 -13.10 -31.10 -3.25
C PRO A 109 -13.17 -29.77 -2.49
N VAL A 110 -13.35 -28.68 -3.22
CA VAL A 110 -13.34 -27.32 -2.64
C VAL A 110 -14.59 -27.12 -1.80
N THR A 111 -14.40 -26.95 -0.49
CA THR A 111 -15.48 -26.61 0.44
C THR A 111 -15.39 -25.14 0.85
N PRO A 112 -16.48 -24.54 1.37
CA PRO A 112 -16.46 -23.14 1.82
C PRO A 112 -15.45 -22.84 2.94
N ASP A 113 -15.09 -23.86 3.72
CA ASP A 113 -14.10 -23.77 4.81
C ASP A 113 -12.68 -24.05 4.33
N THR A 114 -12.50 -24.43 3.06
CA THR A 114 -11.17 -24.65 2.48
C THR A 114 -10.45 -23.31 2.35
N VAL A 115 -9.23 -23.26 2.89
CA VAL A 115 -8.31 -22.13 2.73
C VAL A 115 -7.23 -22.50 1.71
N ILE A 116 -7.21 -21.81 0.58
CA ILE A 116 -6.26 -22.02 -0.51
C ILE A 116 -5.25 -20.89 -0.51
N ASN A 117 -3.96 -21.19 -0.66
CA ASN A 117 -2.97 -20.14 -0.81
C ASN A 117 -3.08 -19.48 -2.19
N VAL A 118 -2.94 -18.15 -2.25
CA VAL A 118 -2.91 -17.39 -3.51
C VAL A 118 -1.86 -17.94 -4.49
N GLN A 119 -0.69 -18.34 -4.00
CA GLN A 119 0.36 -18.92 -4.84
C GLN A 119 -0.09 -20.19 -5.53
N ASP A 120 -0.64 -21.14 -4.77
CA ASP A 120 -1.13 -22.40 -5.32
C ASP A 120 -2.25 -22.16 -6.34
N LEU A 121 -3.17 -21.25 -6.01
CA LEU A 121 -4.27 -20.88 -6.91
C LEU A 121 -3.75 -20.35 -8.25
N LEU A 122 -2.77 -19.45 -8.23
CA LEU A 122 -2.18 -18.90 -9.45
C LEU A 122 -1.43 -19.97 -10.25
N THR A 123 -0.62 -20.80 -9.59
CA THR A 123 0.09 -21.91 -10.24
C THR A 123 -0.88 -22.87 -10.93
N TYR A 124 -2.05 -23.16 -10.34
CA TYR A 124 -3.06 -24.00 -10.97
C TYR A 124 -3.63 -23.39 -12.25
N PHE A 125 -3.95 -22.10 -12.22
CA PHE A 125 -4.47 -21.41 -13.41
C PHE A 125 -3.42 -21.19 -14.50
N GLU A 126 -2.14 -21.04 -14.14
CA GLU A 126 -1.04 -20.94 -15.09
C GLU A 126 -0.71 -22.30 -15.74
N THR A 127 -0.79 -23.39 -14.98
CA THR A 127 -0.46 -24.74 -15.48
C THR A 127 -1.57 -25.32 -16.36
N ASP A 128 -2.82 -25.29 -15.91
CA ASP A 128 -3.98 -25.76 -16.67
C ASP A 128 -5.23 -24.92 -16.36
N PRO A 129 -5.49 -23.85 -17.13
CA PRO A 129 -6.63 -22.96 -16.88
C PRO A 129 -7.98 -23.65 -17.09
N ALA A 130 -8.06 -24.70 -17.92
CA ALA A 130 -9.31 -25.39 -18.19
C ALA A 130 -9.71 -26.28 -16.99
N ALA A 131 -8.76 -27.08 -16.48
CA ALA A 131 -8.98 -27.90 -15.29
C ALA A 131 -9.21 -27.05 -14.04
N ALA A 132 -8.44 -25.96 -13.87
CA ALA A 132 -8.62 -25.03 -12.76
C ALA A 132 -10.01 -24.35 -12.81
N ASN A 133 -10.48 -23.92 -13.98
CA ASN A 133 -11.84 -23.38 -14.11
C ASN A 133 -12.90 -24.43 -13.78
N ALA A 134 -12.78 -25.68 -14.27
CA ALA A 134 -13.74 -26.73 -13.95
C ALA A 134 -13.84 -26.99 -12.44
N ARG A 135 -12.73 -26.83 -11.72
CA ARG A 135 -12.65 -27.08 -10.28
C ARG A 135 -13.08 -25.90 -9.42
N PHE A 136 -12.58 -24.69 -9.71
CA PHE A 136 -12.72 -23.53 -8.82
C PHE A 136 -13.85 -22.60 -9.24
N LYS A 137 -14.22 -22.54 -10.52
CA LYS A 137 -15.22 -21.59 -11.01
C LYS A 137 -16.58 -21.85 -10.34
N ASN A 138 -17.22 -20.77 -9.90
CA ASN A 138 -18.47 -20.76 -9.13
C ASN A 138 -18.39 -21.46 -7.77
N GLN A 139 -17.20 -21.92 -7.33
CA GLN A 139 -17.02 -22.43 -5.98
C GLN A 139 -16.72 -21.29 -5.01
N THR A 140 -17.26 -21.41 -3.80
CA THR A 140 -16.96 -20.51 -2.70
C THR A 140 -15.90 -21.14 -1.81
N PHE A 141 -14.82 -20.40 -1.53
CA PHE A 141 -13.74 -20.83 -0.63
C PHE A 141 -13.00 -19.61 -0.08
N SER A 142 -12.07 -19.85 0.82
CA SER A 142 -11.20 -18.81 1.38
C SER A 142 -9.85 -18.84 0.68
N ILE A 143 -9.31 -17.67 0.35
CA ILE A 143 -7.93 -17.52 -0.10
C ILE A 143 -7.10 -16.86 0.99
N ARG A 144 -5.83 -17.26 1.11
CA ARG A 144 -4.86 -16.63 2.00
C ARG A 144 -3.65 -16.18 1.19
N GLY A 145 -3.21 -14.94 1.39
CA GLY A 145 -2.05 -14.40 0.71
C GLY A 145 -1.73 -12.97 1.12
N ILE A 146 -0.66 -12.42 0.55
CA ILE A 146 -0.17 -11.08 0.87
C ILE A 146 -0.81 -10.07 -0.08
N ALA A 147 -1.58 -9.13 0.45
CA ALA A 147 -2.21 -8.09 -0.36
C ALA A 147 -1.16 -7.09 -0.84
N THR A 148 -1.16 -6.76 -2.13
CA THR A 148 -0.15 -5.84 -2.71
C THR A 148 -0.67 -4.43 -2.84
N ASP A 149 -1.92 -4.26 -3.22
CA ASP A 149 -2.53 -2.95 -3.41
C ASP A 149 -4.05 -3.00 -3.18
N PHE A 150 -4.60 -1.84 -2.84
CA PHE A 150 -6.04 -1.64 -2.65
C PHE A 150 -6.53 -0.53 -3.56
N ARG A 151 -7.68 -0.73 -4.19
CA ARG A 151 -8.32 0.31 -5.03
C ARG A 151 -9.79 0.48 -4.70
N LYS A 152 -10.25 1.72 -4.85
CA LYS A 152 -11.66 2.07 -4.73
C LYS A 152 -12.18 2.47 -6.10
N PRO A 153 -12.91 1.58 -6.80
CA PRO A 153 -13.56 1.97 -8.05
C PRO A 153 -14.49 3.15 -7.81
N MET A 154 -14.47 4.10 -8.74
CA MET A 154 -15.41 5.23 -8.69
C MET A 154 -16.84 4.70 -8.83
N PHE A 155 -17.76 5.24 -8.02
CA PHE A 155 -19.20 4.95 -8.03
C PHE A 155 -19.64 3.55 -7.57
N LEU A 156 -18.71 2.64 -7.22
CA LEU A 156 -19.08 1.34 -6.64
C LEU A 156 -18.93 1.35 -5.12
N SER A 157 -19.73 0.54 -4.42
CA SER A 157 -19.61 0.33 -2.97
C SER A 157 -18.52 -0.68 -2.61
N THR A 158 -18.02 -1.45 -3.58
CA THR A 158 -16.96 -2.44 -3.40
C THR A 158 -15.57 -1.82 -3.44
N TYR A 159 -14.58 -2.58 -2.97
CA TYR A 159 -13.16 -2.25 -3.03
C TYR A 159 -12.46 -3.41 -3.71
N ASP A 160 -11.35 -3.11 -4.34
CA ASP A 160 -10.55 -4.08 -5.05
C ASP A 160 -9.34 -4.40 -4.18
N VAL A 161 -9.14 -5.68 -3.90
CA VAL A 161 -7.95 -6.18 -3.20
C VAL A 161 -7.17 -7.03 -4.19
N ASN A 162 -5.94 -6.63 -4.46
CA ASN A 162 -5.05 -7.30 -5.39
C ASN A 162 -4.00 -8.11 -4.64
N PHE A 163 -3.76 -9.34 -5.13
CA PHE A 163 -2.67 -10.18 -4.69
C PHE A 163 -1.78 -10.49 -5.90
N ARG A 164 -0.63 -9.80 -5.97
CA ARG A 164 0.38 -10.00 -7.01
C ARG A 164 1.56 -10.77 -6.44
N LEU A 165 2.01 -11.80 -7.15
CA LEU A 165 3.21 -12.54 -6.79
C LEU A 165 4.34 -12.23 -7.79
N PRO A 166 5.60 -12.06 -7.33
CA PRO A 166 6.71 -11.91 -8.25
C PRO A 166 6.91 -13.19 -9.07
N GLY A 167 7.16 -13.04 -10.36
CA GLY A 167 7.38 -14.18 -11.28
C GLY A 167 6.10 -14.80 -11.87
N HIS A 168 4.92 -14.40 -11.38
CA HIS A 168 3.64 -14.80 -11.96
C HIS A 168 3.10 -13.71 -12.88
N GLU A 169 2.55 -14.10 -14.02
CA GLU A 169 1.88 -13.15 -14.94
C GLU A 169 0.45 -12.90 -14.47
N LEU A 170 -0.19 -13.93 -13.92
CA LEU A 170 -1.53 -13.82 -13.35
C LEU A 170 -1.47 -13.24 -11.94
N HIS A 171 -2.54 -12.57 -11.54
CA HIS A 171 -2.76 -12.08 -10.18
C HIS A 171 -4.18 -12.40 -9.73
N VAL A 172 -4.41 -12.41 -8.42
CA VAL A 172 -5.77 -12.59 -7.88
C VAL A 172 -6.38 -11.22 -7.59
N TYR A 173 -7.57 -11.01 -8.12
CA TYR A 173 -8.34 -9.77 -7.99
C TYR A 173 -9.63 -10.06 -7.22
N CYS A 174 -9.78 -9.48 -6.03
CA CYS A 174 -10.92 -9.72 -5.15
C CYS A 174 -11.82 -8.49 -5.04
N LEU A 175 -13.11 -8.67 -5.34
CA LEU A 175 -14.15 -7.67 -5.15
C LEU A 175 -14.72 -7.75 -3.74
N PHE A 176 -14.13 -6.95 -2.87
CA PHE A 176 -14.43 -6.89 -1.45
C PHE A 176 -15.61 -5.97 -1.13
N ARG A 177 -16.54 -6.47 -0.31
CA ARG A 177 -17.59 -5.66 0.30
C ARG A 177 -17.21 -5.34 1.75
N PRO A 178 -17.23 -4.06 2.15
CA PRO A 178 -17.03 -3.68 3.54
C PRO A 178 -17.94 -4.44 4.51
N PRO A 179 -17.43 -4.87 5.66
CA PRO A 179 -18.24 -5.34 6.77
C PRO A 179 -19.24 -4.29 7.23
N ASP A 180 -20.44 -4.73 7.60
CA ASP A 180 -21.55 -3.86 8.00
C ASP A 180 -21.29 -3.14 9.35
N GLU A 181 -20.28 -3.58 10.11
CA GLU A 181 -19.83 -2.92 11.35
C GLU A 181 -19.20 -1.54 11.12
N PHE A 182 -18.76 -1.26 9.89
CA PHE A 182 -18.16 0.02 9.52
C PHE A 182 -19.17 0.93 8.84
N ASN A 183 -19.44 2.09 9.44
CA ASN A 183 -20.29 3.13 8.86
C ASN A 183 -19.65 3.77 7.61
N ARG A 184 -18.32 3.85 7.59
CA ARG A 184 -17.55 4.38 6.47
C ARG A 184 -16.27 3.57 6.29
N VAL A 185 -15.94 3.24 5.06
CA VAL A 185 -14.66 2.62 4.71
C VAL A 185 -14.00 3.46 3.64
N TYR A 186 -12.69 3.64 3.73
CA TYR A 186 -11.91 4.30 2.68
C TYR A 186 -10.48 3.79 2.67
N ILE A 187 -9.81 4.03 1.55
CA ILE A 187 -8.39 3.70 1.39
C ILE A 187 -7.57 4.90 1.81
N SER A 188 -6.47 4.69 2.53
CA SER A 188 -5.54 5.75 2.89
C SER A 188 -5.02 6.49 1.65
N ARG A 189 -4.49 7.71 1.86
CA ARG A 189 -3.96 8.52 0.76
C ARG A 189 -2.79 7.84 0.03
N SER A 190 -2.03 6.98 0.72
CA SER A 190 -0.94 6.21 0.12
C SER A 190 -1.42 5.01 -0.70
N GLY A 191 -2.67 4.57 -0.54
CA GLY A 191 -3.18 3.36 -1.17
C GLY A 191 -2.85 2.06 -0.40
N GLU A 192 -2.15 2.18 0.73
CA GLU A 192 -1.55 1.02 1.42
C GLU A 192 -2.42 0.47 2.56
N GLU A 193 -3.50 1.16 2.95
CA GLU A 193 -4.32 0.76 4.09
C GLU A 193 -5.81 0.90 3.75
N ILE A 194 -6.61 -0.09 4.17
CA ILE A 194 -8.07 0.06 4.23
C ILE A 194 -8.46 0.39 5.66
N ILE A 195 -9.18 1.50 5.79
CA ILE A 195 -9.56 2.08 7.06
C ILE A 195 -11.08 2.03 7.17
N GLY A 196 -11.56 1.37 8.22
CA GLY A 196 -12.97 1.38 8.62
C GLY A 196 -13.20 2.36 9.77
N HIS A 197 -14.32 3.07 9.72
CA HIS A 197 -14.81 3.93 10.81
C HIS A 197 -16.06 3.29 11.39
N THR A 198 -16.00 3.00 12.68
CA THR A 198 -17.18 2.72 13.50
C THR A 198 -17.68 4.05 14.09
N TYR A 199 -18.71 4.00 14.95
CA TYR A 199 -19.19 5.21 15.64
C TYR A 199 -18.14 5.85 16.55
N ASN A 200 -17.27 5.04 17.15
CA ASN A 200 -16.38 5.48 18.24
C ASN A 200 -14.90 5.37 17.90
N ALA A 201 -14.55 4.67 16.82
CA ALA A 201 -13.16 4.37 16.51
C ALA A 201 -12.89 4.31 15.00
N LYS A 202 -11.62 4.60 14.68
CA LYS A 202 -11.03 4.39 13.36
C LYS A 202 -10.12 3.16 13.47
N THR A 203 -10.36 2.15 12.64
CA THR A 203 -9.61 0.89 12.65
C THR A 203 -9.01 0.64 11.27
N VAL A 204 -7.71 0.36 11.25
CA VAL A 204 -7.04 -0.18 10.05
C VAL A 204 -7.23 -1.68 10.07
N PHE A 205 -8.01 -2.23 9.13
CA PHE A 205 -8.28 -3.68 9.11
C PHE A 205 -7.58 -4.42 7.96
N ALA A 206 -6.99 -3.70 7.00
CA ALA A 206 -6.13 -4.30 5.98
C ALA A 206 -4.96 -3.36 5.65
N ARG A 207 -3.78 -3.94 5.40
CA ARG A 207 -2.55 -3.23 5.04
C ARG A 207 -1.86 -3.95 3.88
N ALA A 208 -1.32 -3.21 2.92
CA ALA A 208 -0.51 -3.73 1.84
C ALA A 208 0.79 -4.31 2.43
N GLY A 209 1.21 -5.47 1.93
CA GLY A 209 2.30 -6.26 2.49
C GLY A 209 1.90 -7.11 3.71
N ALA A 210 0.66 -7.03 4.21
CA ALA A 210 0.17 -7.93 5.23
C ALA A 210 -0.53 -9.15 4.62
N GLU A 211 -0.44 -10.29 5.31
CA GLU A 211 -1.20 -11.49 4.96
C GLU A 211 -2.68 -11.30 5.33
N LEU A 212 -3.56 -11.52 4.35
CA LEU A 212 -5.01 -11.44 4.51
C LEU A 212 -5.65 -12.79 4.13
N THR A 213 -6.77 -13.10 4.78
CA THR A 213 -7.64 -14.21 4.40
C THR A 213 -8.99 -13.65 3.94
N ILE A 214 -9.39 -13.98 2.71
CA ILE A 214 -10.62 -13.47 2.09
C ILE A 214 -11.47 -14.64 1.62
N ARG A 215 -12.75 -14.66 1.99
CA ARG A 215 -13.70 -15.66 1.51
C ARG A 215 -14.52 -15.08 0.37
N GLY A 216 -14.67 -15.81 -0.73
CA GLY A 216 -15.47 -15.37 -1.88
C GLY A 216 -15.75 -16.51 -2.84
N TYR A 217 -16.47 -16.23 -3.92
CA TYR A 217 -16.66 -17.18 -5.01
C TYR A 217 -15.74 -16.84 -6.19
N CYS A 218 -15.13 -17.85 -6.80
CA CYS A 218 -14.24 -17.66 -7.94
C CYS A 218 -15.05 -17.54 -9.24
N GLU A 219 -14.86 -16.45 -9.98
CA GLU A 219 -15.51 -16.22 -11.28
C GLU A 219 -14.71 -16.84 -12.45
N GLY A 220 -13.47 -17.25 -12.19
CA GLY A 220 -12.51 -17.73 -13.17
C GLY A 220 -11.49 -16.67 -13.59
N VAL A 221 -10.79 -16.92 -14.69
CA VAL A 221 -9.77 -16.01 -15.23
C VAL A 221 -10.41 -15.02 -16.20
N LYS A 222 -10.12 -13.73 -16.02
CA LYS A 222 -10.49 -12.65 -16.94
C LYS A 222 -9.41 -11.57 -16.90
N ASP A 223 -9.04 -11.03 -18.06
CA ASP A 223 -8.09 -9.90 -18.17
C ASP A 223 -6.75 -10.15 -17.44
N LYS A 224 -6.22 -11.38 -17.53
CA LYS A 224 -5.01 -11.85 -16.81
C LYS A 224 -5.10 -11.80 -15.28
N ALA A 225 -6.32 -11.81 -14.75
CA ALA A 225 -6.58 -11.91 -13.32
C ALA A 225 -7.52 -13.07 -13.02
N VAL A 226 -7.27 -13.79 -11.92
CA VAL A 226 -8.26 -14.67 -11.32
C VAL A 226 -9.21 -13.80 -10.51
N ARG A 227 -10.46 -13.67 -10.96
CA ARG A 227 -11.45 -12.79 -10.33
C ARG A 227 -12.21 -13.54 -9.26
N MET A 228 -12.28 -12.96 -8.06
CA MET A 228 -13.15 -13.40 -6.99
C MET A 228 -14.25 -12.38 -6.74
N GLY A 229 -15.49 -12.85 -6.68
CA GLY A 229 -16.68 -12.05 -6.38
C GLY A 229 -17.22 -12.33 -4.97
N GLY A 230 -18.12 -11.44 -4.51
CA GLY A 230 -18.80 -11.59 -3.23
C GLY A 230 -17.86 -11.71 -2.03
N CYS A 231 -16.69 -11.07 -2.11
CA CYS A 231 -15.63 -11.30 -1.13
C CYS A 231 -15.95 -10.64 0.20
N GLN A 232 -15.76 -11.42 1.26
CA GLN A 232 -15.89 -11.02 2.66
C GLN A 232 -14.55 -11.21 3.36
N TYR A 233 -14.21 -10.23 4.20
CA TYR A 233 -12.98 -10.28 4.98
C TYR A 233 -13.18 -11.22 6.16
N LEU A 234 -12.29 -12.20 6.29
CA LEU A 234 -12.20 -13.00 7.50
C LEU A 234 -11.17 -12.32 8.38
N VAL A 235 -11.63 -11.67 9.45
CA VAL A 235 -10.76 -10.97 10.40
C VAL A 235 -9.73 -11.95 10.91
N SER A 236 -8.46 -11.71 10.56
CA SER A 236 -7.37 -12.51 11.11
C SER A 236 -7.27 -12.17 12.60
N PRO A 237 -7.38 -13.15 13.52
CA PRO A 237 -7.49 -12.87 14.96
C PRO A 237 -6.28 -12.12 15.55
N SER A 238 -5.16 -12.06 14.82
CA SER A 238 -3.91 -11.44 15.24
C SER A 238 -3.91 -9.91 15.28
N SER A 239 -4.91 -9.21 14.70
CA SER A 239 -4.96 -7.73 14.70
C SER A 239 -5.81 -7.12 15.81
N LEU A 240 -6.51 -7.93 16.61
CA LEU A 240 -7.35 -7.46 17.73
C LEU A 240 -6.60 -7.28 19.07
N SER A 241 -5.28 -7.47 19.09
CA SER A 241 -4.48 -7.57 20.33
C SER A 241 -3.72 -6.30 20.77
N VAL A 242 -4.10 -5.10 20.30
CA VAL A 242 -3.50 -3.85 20.82
C VAL A 242 -4.58 -2.81 21.13
N LEU A 243 -5.39 -3.07 22.14
CA LEU A 243 -6.02 -2.00 22.91
C LEU A 243 -5.13 -1.73 24.14
N PRO A 244 -4.46 -0.56 24.23
CA PRO A 244 -3.82 -0.17 25.47
C PRO A 244 -4.90 0.08 26.52
N SER A 245 -4.91 -0.70 27.59
CA SER A 245 -5.76 -0.46 28.75
C SER A 245 -5.55 0.97 29.26
N PRO A 246 -6.62 1.78 29.45
CA PRO A 246 -6.47 3.07 30.10
C PRO A 246 -6.07 2.83 31.57
N LYS A 247 -5.00 3.53 32.00
CA LYS A 247 -4.65 3.67 33.42
C LYS A 247 -5.49 4.76 34.07
#